data_AF-A0A7S1SNR7-F1
#
_entry.id   AF-A0A7S1SNR7-F1
#
_cell.length_a   1.000
_cell.length_b   1.000
_cell.length_c   1.000
_cell.angle_alpha   90.00
_cell.angle_beta   90.00
_cell.angle_gamma   90.00
#
_symmetry.space_group_name_H-M   'P 1'
#
loop_
_entity.id
_entity.type
_entity.pdbx_description
1 polymer ?
#
loop_
_entity_poly.entity_id
_entity_poly.type
_entity_poly.pdbx_seq_one_letter_code
_entity_poly.pdbx_strand_id
1 'polypeptide(L)'
;PVVLVLDCEGMGRSVAAVLRGYETFDPDLNIAGVILNRVGGASQLEWLRTAFQSSGVKATLLAGLPKDESLVMLNTTQMRSLPGYFDRVCKMVAKRVDVDALLKLATITASPWLSTPPARPPSVTAGSRVKIGVAQDEAFCFYYEQNLALLVDSGAELVPFSPISQPLPLGLSALYFGGGFPEQYASQLSENFACVNGVRAFAGAGGVIFAECAGLMYLSQSIEPLDSGPHPTVGLFPFRCRMTRNRTKMGYVEAETQVRRRHTP
;
A
#
# COMPACT_ATOMS: atom_id res chain seq x y z
N PRO A 1 8.70 13.01 -14.93
CA PRO A 1 8.40 12.19 -16.13
C PRO A 1 7.36 11.14 -15.75
N VAL A 2 6.39 10.89 -16.62
CA VAL A 2 5.30 9.93 -16.41
C VAL A 2 5.35 8.86 -17.47
N VAL A 3 5.10 7.61 -17.07
CA VAL A 3 4.88 6.49 -17.99
C VAL A 3 3.40 6.17 -17.98
N LEU A 4 2.74 6.38 -19.11
CA LEU A 4 1.33 6.10 -19.28
C LEU A 4 1.12 4.62 -19.63
N VAL A 5 0.38 3.90 -18.79
CA VAL A 5 -0.09 2.55 -19.11
C VAL A 5 -1.51 2.65 -19.64
N LEU A 6 -1.70 2.35 -20.93
CA LEU A 6 -2.98 2.50 -21.62
C LEU A 6 -3.60 1.13 -21.88
N ASP A 7 -4.80 0.88 -21.38
CA ASP A 7 -5.59 -0.30 -21.72
C ASP A 7 -6.01 -0.22 -23.19
N CYS A 8 -5.54 -1.18 -23.99
CA CYS A 8 -5.80 -1.25 -25.42
C CYS A 8 -6.76 -2.38 -25.81
N GLU A 9 -7.48 -2.98 -24.86
CA GLU A 9 -8.47 -4.01 -25.17
C GLU A 9 -9.52 -3.47 -26.15
N GLY A 10 -9.67 -4.12 -27.30
CA GLY A 10 -10.58 -3.69 -28.37
C GLY A 10 -10.18 -2.40 -29.10
N MET A 11 -9.01 -1.82 -28.81
CA MET A 11 -8.54 -0.60 -29.47
C MET A 11 -7.76 -0.88 -30.75
N GLY A 12 -7.80 0.07 -31.67
CA GLY A 12 -6.98 0.08 -32.89
C GLY A 12 -6.42 1.49 -33.10
N ARG A 13 -6.82 2.14 -34.19
CA ARG A 13 -6.32 3.48 -34.54
C ARG A 13 -6.67 4.58 -33.55
N SER A 14 -7.78 4.44 -32.80
CA SER A 14 -8.24 5.41 -31.80
C SER A 14 -7.22 5.68 -30.68
N VAL A 15 -6.28 4.76 -30.45
CA VAL A 15 -5.18 4.94 -29.50
C VAL A 15 -4.38 6.21 -29.79
N ALA A 16 -4.21 6.57 -31.06
CA ALA A 16 -3.48 7.77 -31.47
C ALA A 16 -4.13 9.05 -30.94
N ALA A 17 -5.46 9.14 -31.02
CA ALA A 17 -6.21 10.30 -30.54
C ALA A 17 -6.16 10.41 -29.01
N VAL A 18 -6.27 9.27 -28.31
CA VAL A 18 -6.19 9.22 -26.84
C VAL A 18 -4.82 9.68 -26.35
N LEU A 19 -3.74 9.14 -26.93
CA LEU A 19 -2.38 9.51 -26.56
C LEU A 19 -2.09 10.99 -26.81
N ARG A 20 -2.54 11.51 -27.96
CA ARG A 20 -2.41 12.93 -28.26
C ARG A 20 -3.21 13.80 -27.30
N GLY A 21 -4.41 13.36 -26.93
CA GLY A 21 -5.23 14.01 -25.90
C GLY A 21 -4.49 14.12 -24.58
N TYR A 22 -3.94 13.02 -24.06
CA TYR A 22 -3.17 13.04 -22.80
C TYR A 22 -1.96 13.97 -22.85
N GLU A 23 -1.20 13.98 -23.95
CA GLU A 23 -0.02 14.83 -24.08
C GLU A 23 -0.35 16.33 -24.18
N THR A 24 -1.52 16.67 -24.74
CA THR A 24 -1.91 18.07 -24.99
C THR A 24 -2.84 18.65 -23.93
N PHE A 25 -3.50 17.82 -23.14
CA PHE A 25 -4.48 18.23 -22.13
C PHE A 25 -3.83 18.92 -20.92
N ASP A 26 -2.72 18.38 -20.42
CA ASP A 26 -1.94 18.96 -19.33
C ASP A 26 -0.49 19.17 -19.78
N PRO A 27 -0.13 20.38 -20.24
CA PRO A 27 1.22 20.68 -20.74
C PRO A 27 2.33 20.55 -19.70
N ASP A 28 2.00 20.62 -18.40
CA ASP A 28 2.96 20.48 -17.31
C ASP A 28 3.29 19.00 -17.04
N LEU A 29 2.43 18.08 -17.51
CA LEU A 29 2.63 16.65 -17.38
C LEU A 29 3.53 16.10 -18.50
N ASN A 30 4.80 15.89 -18.17
CA ASN A 30 5.74 15.24 -19.10
C ASN A 30 5.47 13.72 -19.22
N ILE A 31 4.62 13.31 -20.17
CA ILE A 31 4.44 11.90 -20.56
C ILE A 31 5.66 11.45 -21.38
N ALA A 32 6.59 10.81 -20.71
CA ALA A 32 7.89 10.44 -21.26
C ALA A 32 7.85 9.06 -21.95
N GLY A 33 6.96 8.17 -21.50
CA GLY A 33 6.84 6.81 -22.03
C GLY A 33 5.41 6.29 -22.05
N VAL A 34 5.15 5.31 -22.91
CA VAL A 34 3.84 4.65 -23.05
C VAL A 34 4.00 3.14 -23.06
N ILE A 35 3.15 2.46 -22.30
CA ILE A 35 2.98 1.00 -22.31
C ILE A 35 1.56 0.71 -22.79
N LEU A 36 1.43 -0.02 -23.89
CA LEU A 36 0.13 -0.50 -24.38
C LEU A 36 -0.18 -1.82 -23.66
N ASN A 37 -1.23 -1.84 -22.85
CA ASN A 37 -1.62 -3.00 -22.05
C ASN A 37 -2.79 -3.76 -22.69
N ARG A 38 -2.95 -5.04 -22.32
CA ARG A 38 -4.06 -5.91 -22.76
C ARG A 38 -4.21 -6.04 -24.28
N VAL A 39 -3.07 -6.11 -25.00
CA VAL A 39 -3.05 -6.32 -26.44
C VAL A 39 -3.44 -7.76 -26.78
N GLY A 40 -4.48 -7.95 -27.59
CA GLY A 40 -5.08 -9.23 -27.95
C GLY A 40 -4.30 -10.08 -28.96
N GLY A 41 -3.19 -9.57 -29.53
CA GLY A 41 -2.33 -10.37 -30.41
C GLY A 41 -1.35 -9.56 -31.25
N ALA A 42 -0.56 -10.26 -32.07
CA ALA A 42 0.47 -9.64 -32.91
C ALA A 42 -0.12 -8.65 -33.93
N SER A 43 -1.23 -8.99 -34.59
CA SER A 43 -1.86 -8.11 -35.57
C SER A 43 -2.34 -6.80 -34.96
N GLN A 44 -2.97 -6.87 -33.78
CA GLN A 44 -3.40 -5.67 -33.06
C GLN A 44 -2.19 -4.84 -32.62
N LEU A 45 -1.12 -5.47 -32.13
CA LEU A 45 0.09 -4.77 -31.72
C LEU A 45 0.68 -3.94 -32.86
N GLU A 46 0.74 -4.48 -34.07
CA GLU A 46 1.24 -3.76 -35.24
C GLU A 46 0.35 -2.57 -35.62
N TRP A 47 -0.98 -2.72 -35.54
CA TRP A 47 -1.89 -1.59 -35.74
C TRP A 47 -1.72 -0.50 -34.68
N LEU A 48 -1.56 -0.89 -33.41
CA LEU A 48 -1.35 0.05 -32.32
C LEU A 48 0.00 0.77 -32.44
N ARG A 49 1.07 0.07 -32.86
CA ARG A 49 2.38 0.68 -33.15
C ARG A 49 2.30 1.70 -34.27
N THR A 50 1.61 1.35 -35.36
CA THR A 50 1.39 2.26 -36.49
C THR A 50 0.60 3.49 -36.04
N ALA A 51 -0.47 3.29 -35.26
CA ALA A 51 -1.29 4.36 -34.73
C ALA A 51 -0.48 5.27 -33.78
N PHE A 52 0.33 4.69 -32.88
CA PHE A 52 1.25 5.40 -32.01
C PHE A 52 2.20 6.30 -32.81
N GLN A 53 2.87 5.75 -33.82
CA GLN A 53 3.78 6.53 -34.68
C GLN A 53 3.05 7.68 -35.40
N SER A 54 1.83 7.43 -35.87
CA SER A 54 1.03 8.46 -36.56
C SER A 54 0.46 9.54 -35.65
N SER A 55 0.48 9.34 -34.32
CA SER A 55 -0.10 10.28 -33.35
C SER A 55 0.75 11.55 -33.16
N GLY A 56 2.04 11.49 -33.50
CA GLY A 56 2.97 12.60 -33.32
C GLY A 56 3.30 12.94 -31.87
N VAL A 57 3.01 12.03 -30.92
CA VAL A 57 3.42 12.20 -29.51
C VAL A 57 4.93 12.04 -29.36
N LYS A 58 5.51 12.78 -28.41
CA LYS A 58 6.94 12.78 -28.09
C LYS A 58 7.34 11.62 -27.19
N ALA A 59 6.36 10.99 -26.52
CA ALA A 59 6.61 9.87 -25.63
C ALA A 59 7.29 8.71 -26.35
N THR A 60 8.08 7.92 -25.63
CA THR A 60 8.67 6.68 -26.16
C THR A 60 7.72 5.50 -25.95
N LEU A 61 7.46 4.71 -27.00
CA LEU A 61 6.74 3.46 -26.84
C LEU A 61 7.65 2.41 -26.18
N LEU A 62 7.34 2.02 -24.95
CA LEU A 62 8.17 1.13 -24.13
C LEU A 62 7.77 -0.34 -24.27
N ALA A 63 6.48 -0.62 -24.51
CA ALA A 63 5.99 -1.99 -24.57
C ALA A 63 4.60 -2.12 -25.21
N GLY A 64 4.34 -3.32 -25.71
CA GLY A 64 2.99 -3.84 -25.93
C GLY A 64 2.80 -5.13 -25.14
N LEU A 65 2.11 -5.05 -24.01
CA LEU A 65 1.85 -6.17 -23.12
C LEU A 65 0.59 -6.93 -23.57
N PRO A 66 0.68 -8.26 -23.72
CA PRO A 66 -0.48 -9.05 -24.11
C PRO A 66 -1.53 -9.04 -23.00
N LYS A 67 -2.78 -9.31 -23.38
CA LYS A 67 -3.80 -9.70 -22.41
C LYS A 67 -3.42 -11.07 -21.83
N ASP A 68 -3.31 -11.15 -20.51
CA ASP A 68 -3.10 -12.38 -19.76
C ASP A 68 -4.13 -12.46 -18.63
N GLU A 69 -5.10 -13.36 -18.78
CA GLU A 69 -6.19 -13.54 -17.81
C GLU A 69 -5.72 -14.19 -16.50
N SER A 70 -4.52 -14.78 -16.50
CA SER A 70 -3.89 -15.29 -15.28
C SER A 70 -3.32 -14.16 -14.41
N LEU A 71 -3.16 -12.95 -14.96
CA LEU A 71 -2.71 -11.75 -14.27
C LEU A 71 -3.92 -10.96 -13.76
N VAL A 72 -4.60 -11.50 -12.77
CA VAL A 72 -5.69 -10.83 -12.05
C VAL A 72 -5.16 -9.88 -10.97
N MET A 73 -5.86 -8.77 -10.77
CA MET A 73 -5.60 -7.83 -9.68
C MET A 73 -6.15 -8.42 -8.37
N LEU A 74 -5.26 -9.05 -7.61
CA LEU A 74 -5.55 -9.62 -6.28
C LEU A 74 -4.97 -8.72 -5.18
N ASN A 75 -5.32 -8.93 -3.92
CA ASN A 75 -4.58 -8.27 -2.84
C ASN A 75 -3.17 -8.89 -2.69
N THR A 76 -2.23 -8.17 -2.06
CA THR A 76 -0.82 -8.59 -1.97
C THR A 76 -0.65 -9.98 -1.35
N THR A 77 -1.47 -10.33 -0.36
CA THR A 77 -1.46 -11.64 0.31
C THR A 77 -1.90 -12.76 -0.64
N GLN A 78 -2.99 -12.54 -1.37
CA GLN A 78 -3.47 -13.45 -2.41
C GLN A 78 -2.46 -13.60 -3.55
N MET A 79 -1.83 -12.51 -4.02
CA MET A 79 -0.78 -12.56 -5.03
C MET A 79 0.41 -13.43 -4.58
N ARG A 80 0.87 -13.28 -3.33
CA ARG A 80 1.99 -14.07 -2.77
C ARG A 80 1.65 -15.55 -2.64
N SER A 81 0.38 -15.88 -2.40
CA SER A 81 -0.08 -17.27 -2.31
C SER A 81 -0.14 -17.99 -3.67
N LEU A 82 -0.09 -17.27 -4.79
CA LEU A 82 -0.12 -17.86 -6.12
C LEU A 82 1.29 -18.27 -6.59
N PRO A 83 1.60 -19.58 -6.70
CA PRO A 83 2.92 -20.03 -7.09
C PRO A 83 3.33 -19.50 -8.46
N GLY A 84 4.54 -18.94 -8.53
CA GLY A 84 5.13 -18.42 -9.76
C GLY A 84 4.40 -17.22 -10.38
N TYR A 85 3.45 -16.58 -9.68
CA TYR A 85 2.78 -15.37 -10.19
C TYR A 85 3.79 -14.28 -10.52
N PHE A 86 4.66 -13.94 -9.56
CA PHE A 86 5.71 -12.95 -9.76
C PHE A 86 6.71 -13.37 -10.85
N ASP A 87 7.10 -14.65 -10.93
CA ASP A 87 7.98 -15.13 -11.98
C ASP A 87 7.39 -14.92 -13.38
N ARG A 88 6.08 -15.16 -13.54
CA ARG A 88 5.37 -14.92 -14.80
C ARG A 88 5.35 -13.43 -15.15
N VAL A 89 5.01 -12.58 -14.19
CA VAL A 89 5.03 -11.12 -14.37
C VAL A 89 6.43 -10.63 -14.73
N CYS A 90 7.46 -11.04 -13.99
CA CYS A 90 8.85 -10.69 -14.26
C CYS A 90 9.30 -11.15 -15.65
N LYS A 91 8.99 -12.39 -16.05
CA LYS A 91 9.31 -12.90 -17.39
C LYS A 91 8.59 -12.12 -18.49
N MET A 92 7.32 -11.74 -18.28
CA MET A 92 6.58 -10.94 -19.23
C MET A 92 7.19 -9.55 -19.38
N VAL A 93 7.45 -8.86 -18.26
CA VAL A 93 8.05 -7.52 -18.24
C VAL A 93 9.44 -7.55 -18.87
N ALA A 94 10.33 -8.44 -18.42
CA ALA A 94 11.70 -8.56 -18.95
C ALA A 94 11.74 -8.86 -20.46
N LYS A 95 10.74 -9.58 -20.99
CA LYS A 95 10.66 -9.92 -22.42
C LYS A 95 10.03 -8.82 -23.28
N ARG A 96 9.13 -8.01 -22.71
CA ARG A 96 8.22 -7.16 -23.50
C ARG A 96 8.39 -5.67 -23.25
N VAL A 97 8.96 -5.28 -22.12
CA VAL A 97 9.22 -3.89 -21.76
C VAL A 97 10.68 -3.58 -22.02
N ASP A 98 10.94 -2.48 -22.74
CA ASP A 98 12.28 -1.90 -22.81
C ASP A 98 12.64 -1.29 -21.45
N VAL A 99 13.13 -2.14 -20.54
CA VAL A 99 13.47 -1.76 -19.16
C VAL A 99 14.62 -0.75 -19.16
N ASP A 100 15.58 -0.86 -20.08
CA ASP A 100 16.69 0.08 -20.18
C ASP A 100 16.21 1.47 -20.59
N ALA A 101 15.31 1.56 -21.59
CA ALA A 101 14.67 2.82 -21.95
C ALA A 101 13.83 3.36 -20.79
N LEU A 102 13.06 2.51 -20.10
CA LEU A 102 12.28 2.90 -18.93
C LEU A 102 13.17 3.51 -17.83
N LEU A 103 14.29 2.89 -17.50
CA LEU A 103 15.23 3.39 -16.49
C LEU A 103 15.88 4.72 -16.91
N LYS A 104 16.21 4.87 -18.21
CA LYS A 104 16.70 6.15 -18.76
C LYS A 104 15.64 7.26 -18.62
N LEU A 105 14.38 6.97 -18.92
CA LEU A 105 13.27 7.94 -18.75
C LEU A 105 12.97 8.25 -17.28
N ALA A 106 13.18 7.28 -16.39
CA ALA A 106 13.00 7.42 -14.95
C ALA A 106 14.16 8.17 -14.26
N THR A 107 15.24 8.49 -15.00
CA THR A 107 16.34 9.27 -14.45
C THR A 107 15.88 10.70 -14.19
N ILE A 108 15.70 11.04 -12.92
CA ILE A 108 15.35 12.38 -12.48
C ILE A 108 16.65 13.12 -12.13
N THR A 109 17.08 14.03 -13.00
CA THR A 109 18.30 14.84 -12.81
C THR A 109 18.12 15.95 -11.78
N ALA A 110 16.90 16.49 -11.67
CA ALA A 110 16.52 17.45 -10.64
C ALA A 110 15.01 17.38 -10.40
N SER A 111 14.59 17.40 -9.14
CA SER A 111 13.19 17.59 -8.76
C SER A 111 13.12 18.54 -7.58
N PRO A 112 12.22 19.54 -7.58
CA PRO A 112 11.95 20.35 -6.39
C PRO A 112 11.54 19.50 -5.18
N TRP A 113 10.98 18.31 -5.44
CA TRP A 113 10.53 17.34 -4.44
C TRP A 113 11.63 16.36 -4.01
N LEU A 114 12.70 16.22 -4.81
CA LEU A 114 13.95 15.62 -4.36
C LEU A 114 14.70 16.69 -3.55
N SER A 115 14.09 17.10 -2.43
CA SER A 115 14.84 17.76 -1.38
C SER A 115 15.97 16.84 -0.95
N THR A 116 17.11 17.42 -0.54
CA THR A 116 18.17 16.69 0.18
C THR A 116 17.54 15.64 1.08
N PRO A 117 17.97 14.36 1.01
CA PRO A 117 17.38 13.31 1.83
C PRO A 117 17.28 13.82 3.27
N PRO A 118 16.10 13.66 3.92
CA PRO A 118 15.89 14.21 5.24
C PRO A 118 17.08 13.83 6.12
N ALA A 119 17.66 14.81 6.79
CA ALA A 119 18.86 14.61 7.60
C ALA A 119 18.62 13.37 8.48
N ARG A 120 19.44 12.34 8.27
CA ARG A 120 19.31 11.09 9.02
C ARG A 120 19.38 11.48 10.50
N PRO A 121 18.44 11.03 11.34
CA PRO A 121 18.49 11.37 12.76
C PRO A 121 19.88 10.99 13.30
N PRO A 122 20.46 11.82 14.18
CA PRO A 122 21.81 11.55 14.71
C PRO A 122 21.84 10.13 15.27
N SER A 123 22.85 9.36 14.88
CA SER A 123 23.00 7.98 15.34
C SER A 123 23.03 7.97 16.87
N VAL A 124 22.01 7.38 17.49
CA VAL A 124 21.92 7.36 18.96
C VAL A 124 23.04 6.45 19.48
N THR A 125 23.91 7.02 20.32
CA THR A 125 25.00 6.30 20.99
C THR A 125 24.44 5.18 21.88
N ALA A 126 25.16 4.05 21.92
CA ALA A 126 24.78 2.82 22.61
C ALA A 126 24.34 3.06 24.07
N GLY A 127 23.04 2.89 24.34
CA GLY A 127 22.44 3.02 25.66
C GLY A 127 20.94 2.77 25.64
N SER A 128 20.57 1.49 25.75
CA SER A 128 19.22 0.89 25.61
C SER A 128 18.60 0.99 24.20
N ARG A 129 18.43 -0.17 23.55
CA ARG A 129 17.62 -0.28 22.32
C ARG A 129 16.14 -0.29 22.73
N VAL A 130 15.38 0.67 22.21
CA VAL A 130 13.93 0.72 22.39
C VAL A 130 13.31 -0.43 21.58
N LYS A 131 12.59 -1.34 22.23
CA LYS A 131 11.91 -2.45 21.54
C LYS A 131 10.53 -2.02 21.07
N ILE A 132 10.28 -2.07 19.77
CA ILE A 132 9.00 -1.72 19.17
C ILE A 132 8.35 -3.00 18.64
N GLY A 133 7.20 -3.36 19.20
CA GLY A 133 6.41 -4.48 18.68
C GLY A 133 5.72 -4.06 17.38
N VAL A 134 6.03 -4.71 16.27
CA VAL A 134 5.42 -4.42 14.97
C VAL A 134 4.47 -5.55 14.62
N ALA A 135 3.17 -5.25 14.45
CA ALA A 135 2.17 -6.25 14.10
C ALA A 135 2.38 -6.73 12.65
N GLN A 136 2.87 -7.94 12.42
CA GLN A 136 3.16 -8.42 11.06
C GLN A 136 2.56 -9.81 10.85
N ASP A 137 1.46 -9.84 10.10
CA ASP A 137 0.79 -11.05 9.63
C ASP A 137 -0.17 -10.71 8.48
N GLU A 138 -1.08 -11.62 8.14
CA GLU A 138 -2.04 -11.44 7.06
C GLU A 138 -3.05 -10.30 7.32
N ALA A 139 -3.37 -10.03 8.60
CA ALA A 139 -4.24 -8.91 8.98
C ALA A 139 -3.48 -7.57 8.94
N PHE A 140 -2.19 -7.58 9.23
CA PHE A 140 -1.30 -6.41 9.26
C PHE A 140 -0.13 -6.58 8.31
N CYS A 141 -0.38 -6.34 7.02
CA CYS A 141 0.57 -6.61 5.94
C CYS A 141 1.01 -5.36 5.15
N PHE A 142 0.53 -4.17 5.51
CA PHE A 142 0.89 -2.92 4.84
C PHE A 142 1.78 -2.05 5.72
N TYR A 143 3.02 -1.89 5.28
CA TYR A 143 4.04 -1.07 5.93
C TYR A 143 4.82 -0.27 4.89
N TYR A 144 5.19 0.95 5.27
CA TYR A 144 6.20 1.70 4.56
C TYR A 144 7.58 1.24 5.04
N GLU A 145 8.31 0.52 4.20
CA GLU A 145 9.63 -0.02 4.56
C GLU A 145 10.60 1.09 4.97
N GLN A 146 10.49 2.26 4.37
CA GLN A 146 11.26 3.44 4.74
C GLN A 146 11.00 3.88 6.18
N ASN A 147 9.76 3.78 6.70
CA ASN A 147 9.46 4.12 8.08
C ASN A 147 10.12 3.13 9.05
N LEU A 148 10.09 1.84 8.74
CA LEU A 148 10.75 0.81 9.54
C LEU A 148 12.27 1.00 9.53
N ALA A 149 12.86 1.27 8.37
CA ALA A 149 14.28 1.58 8.23
C ALA A 149 14.68 2.81 9.06
N LEU A 150 13.87 3.88 9.05
CA LEU A 150 14.12 5.08 9.86
C LEU A 150 14.07 4.80 11.36
N LEU A 151 13.18 3.93 11.83
CA LEU A 151 13.13 3.50 13.24
C LEU A 151 14.40 2.72 13.63
N VAL A 152 14.83 1.78 12.79
CA VAL A 152 16.07 1.02 13.01
C VAL A 152 17.29 1.93 13.00
N ASP A 153 17.38 2.84 12.03
CA ASP A 153 18.45 3.85 11.93
C ASP A 153 18.49 4.77 13.15
N SER A 154 17.34 5.00 13.79
CA SER A 154 17.21 5.76 15.03
C SER A 154 17.53 4.94 16.30
N GLY A 155 17.95 3.68 16.15
CA GLY A 155 18.36 2.81 17.25
C GLY A 155 17.27 1.91 17.84
N ALA A 156 16.10 1.82 17.20
CA ALA A 156 15.05 0.90 17.63
C ALA A 156 15.35 -0.56 17.25
N GLU A 157 14.91 -1.50 18.10
CA GLU A 157 14.82 -2.93 17.80
C GLU A 157 13.37 -3.23 17.43
N LEU A 158 13.12 -3.61 16.18
CA LEU A 158 11.79 -4.01 15.73
C LEU A 158 11.55 -5.48 16.07
N VAL A 159 10.47 -5.74 16.81
CA VAL A 159 10.05 -7.08 17.22
C VAL A 159 8.76 -7.43 16.47
N PRO A 160 8.85 -8.12 15.33
CA PRO A 160 7.66 -8.52 14.59
C PRO A 160 6.87 -9.57 15.39
N PHE A 161 5.55 -9.45 15.41
CA PHE A 161 4.67 -10.44 16.01
C PHE A 161 3.34 -10.53 15.25
N SER A 162 2.64 -11.66 15.31
CA SER A 162 1.33 -11.84 14.67
C SER A 162 0.19 -11.61 15.67
N PRO A 163 -0.61 -10.53 15.54
CA PRO A 163 -1.84 -10.37 16.32
C PRO A 163 -2.87 -11.48 16.10
N ILE A 164 -2.84 -12.18 14.97
CA ILE A 164 -3.73 -13.32 14.68
C ILE A 164 -3.38 -14.52 15.57
N SER A 165 -2.09 -14.80 15.78
CA SER A 165 -1.66 -16.14 16.25
C SER A 165 -0.71 -16.15 17.45
N GLN A 166 -0.16 -15.00 17.84
CA GLN A 166 0.84 -14.91 18.92
C GLN A 166 0.33 -14.04 20.07
N PRO A 167 0.72 -14.33 21.33
CA PRO A 167 0.52 -13.39 22.42
C PRO A 167 1.33 -12.11 22.19
N LEU A 168 0.97 -11.00 22.86
CA LEU A 168 1.77 -9.78 22.82
C LEU A 168 3.17 -10.04 23.42
N PRO A 169 4.28 -9.75 22.71
CA PRO A 169 5.62 -9.91 23.27
C PRO A 169 5.84 -9.04 24.52
N LEU A 170 6.65 -9.53 25.45
CA LEU A 170 7.01 -8.82 26.67
C LEU A 170 8.18 -7.87 26.45
N GLY A 171 8.31 -6.85 27.31
CA GLY A 171 9.45 -5.93 27.31
C GLY A 171 9.46 -4.94 26.14
N LEU A 172 8.30 -4.72 25.50
CA LEU A 172 8.13 -3.73 24.47
C LEU A 172 8.00 -2.33 25.09
N SER A 173 8.57 -1.33 24.41
CA SER A 173 8.46 0.08 24.78
C SER A 173 7.39 0.82 23.98
N ALA A 174 7.09 0.33 22.78
CA ALA A 174 6.04 0.85 21.91
C ALA A 174 5.43 -0.28 21.05
N LEU A 175 4.22 -0.04 20.54
CA LEU A 175 3.56 -0.89 19.55
C LEU A 175 3.29 -0.10 18.26
N TYR A 176 3.46 -0.77 17.12
CA TYR A 176 3.13 -0.27 15.80
C TYR A 176 2.19 -1.25 15.10
N PHE A 177 0.94 -0.82 14.90
CA PHE A 177 -0.03 -1.49 14.03
C PHE A 177 -0.15 -0.73 12.71
N GLY A 178 0.39 -1.30 11.64
CA GLY A 178 0.30 -0.75 10.28
C GLY A 178 -1.05 -0.97 9.62
N GLY A 179 -1.08 -0.84 8.30
CA GLY A 179 -2.25 -1.12 7.49
C GLY A 179 -2.45 -2.62 7.20
N GLY A 180 -3.59 -2.96 6.62
CA GLY A 180 -3.93 -4.33 6.24
C GLY A 180 -5.44 -4.52 6.14
N PHE A 181 -5.90 -5.75 6.39
CA PHE A 181 -7.30 -6.18 6.23
C PHE A 181 -7.85 -6.87 7.50
N PRO A 182 -7.86 -6.21 8.67
CA PRO A 182 -8.24 -6.83 9.93
C PRO A 182 -9.69 -7.34 9.93
N GLU A 183 -10.56 -6.79 9.09
CA GLU A 183 -11.93 -7.27 8.89
C GLU A 183 -12.00 -8.68 8.28
N GLN A 184 -11.02 -9.09 7.48
CA GLN A 184 -10.97 -10.46 6.91
C GLN A 184 -10.55 -11.50 7.96
N TYR A 185 -9.95 -11.05 9.06
CA TYR A 185 -9.41 -11.87 10.13
C TYR A 185 -10.04 -11.53 11.49
N ALA A 186 -11.23 -10.90 11.48
CA ALA A 186 -11.84 -10.35 12.68
C ALA A 186 -12.13 -11.40 13.76
N SER A 187 -12.50 -12.63 13.36
CA SER A 187 -12.69 -13.74 14.29
C SER A 187 -11.39 -14.14 14.95
N GLN A 188 -10.33 -14.38 14.16
CA GLN A 188 -9.03 -14.81 14.68
C GLN A 188 -8.40 -13.75 15.59
N LEU A 189 -8.50 -12.48 15.19
CA LEU A 189 -8.05 -11.34 16.00
C LEU A 189 -8.82 -11.24 17.33
N SER A 190 -10.12 -11.53 17.32
CA SER A 190 -10.97 -11.54 18.52
C SER A 190 -10.69 -12.73 19.42
N GLU A 191 -10.35 -13.89 18.86
CA GLU A 191 -10.09 -15.14 19.58
C GLU A 191 -8.71 -15.16 20.23
N ASN A 192 -7.75 -14.37 19.73
CA ASN A 192 -6.45 -14.20 20.36
C ASN A 192 -6.53 -13.29 21.60
N PHE A 193 -7.18 -13.79 22.65
CA PHE A 193 -7.36 -13.09 23.93
C PHE A 193 -6.02 -12.69 24.57
N ALA A 194 -4.96 -13.47 24.35
CA ALA A 194 -3.64 -13.17 24.90
C ALA A 194 -3.05 -11.89 24.29
N CYS A 195 -3.15 -11.72 22.96
CA CYS A 195 -2.76 -10.48 22.32
C CYS A 195 -3.70 -9.32 22.70
N VAL A 196 -5.02 -9.52 22.59
CA VAL A 196 -6.02 -8.47 22.90
C VAL A 196 -5.84 -7.92 24.32
N ASN A 197 -5.73 -8.80 25.32
CA ASN A 197 -5.55 -8.38 26.71
C ASN A 197 -4.14 -7.81 26.96
N GLY A 198 -3.12 -8.34 26.28
CA GLY A 198 -1.77 -7.79 26.33
C GLY A 198 -1.73 -6.33 25.85
N VAL A 199 -2.38 -6.02 24.73
CA VAL A 199 -2.43 -4.65 24.19
C VAL A 199 -3.22 -3.72 25.13
N ARG A 200 -4.33 -4.20 25.71
CA ARG A 200 -5.08 -3.44 26.74
C ARG A 200 -4.21 -3.13 27.95
N ALA A 201 -3.49 -4.13 28.47
CA ALA A 201 -2.62 -3.96 29.62
C ALA A 201 -1.46 -2.99 29.32
N PHE A 202 -0.86 -3.11 28.13
CA PHE A 202 0.19 -2.23 27.65
C PHE A 202 -0.29 -0.77 27.58
N ALA A 203 -1.45 -0.52 26.99
CA ALA A 203 -2.05 0.81 26.94
C ALA A 203 -2.41 1.34 28.34
N GLY A 204 -2.99 0.49 29.20
CA GLY A 204 -3.35 0.84 30.58
C GLY A 204 -2.14 1.20 31.45
N ALA A 205 -0.96 0.66 31.14
CA ALA A 205 0.31 1.01 31.78
C ALA A 205 0.95 2.30 31.20
N GLY A 206 0.29 3.01 30.29
CA GLY A 206 0.82 4.23 29.66
C GLY A 206 1.75 3.97 28.47
N GLY A 207 1.71 2.76 27.90
CA GLY A 207 2.51 2.40 26.73
C GLY A 207 2.12 3.19 25.48
N VAL A 208 3.10 3.41 24.59
CA VAL A 208 2.91 4.18 23.34
C VAL A 208 2.45 3.25 22.22
N ILE A 209 1.31 3.55 21.61
CA ILE A 209 0.77 2.79 20.47
C ILE A 209 0.62 3.72 19.27
N PHE A 210 1.27 3.38 18.18
CA PHE A 210 1.07 3.99 16.88
C PHE A 210 0.24 3.06 16.00
N ALA A 211 -0.85 3.57 15.43
CA ALA A 211 -1.80 2.77 14.67
C ALA A 211 -2.24 3.50 13.40
N GLU A 212 -2.13 2.82 12.26
CA GLU A 212 -2.56 3.31 10.95
C GLU A 212 -3.79 2.53 10.50
N CYS A 213 -4.78 3.17 9.87
CA CYS A 213 -5.92 2.53 9.20
C CYS A 213 -6.46 1.23 9.87
N ALA A 214 -5.96 0.06 9.48
CA ALA A 214 -6.26 -1.24 10.09
C ALA A 214 -5.98 -1.30 11.60
N GLY A 215 -4.87 -0.73 12.06
CA GLY A 215 -4.57 -0.57 13.48
C GLY A 215 -5.67 0.19 14.22
N LEU A 216 -6.21 1.26 13.64
CA LEU A 216 -7.32 2.00 14.25
C LEU A 216 -8.58 1.12 14.40
N MET A 217 -8.87 0.30 13.39
CA MET A 217 -9.98 -0.66 13.45
C MET A 217 -9.77 -1.71 14.54
N TYR A 218 -8.56 -2.27 14.67
CA TYR A 218 -8.24 -3.25 15.71
C TYR A 218 -8.27 -2.67 17.13
N LEU A 219 -7.90 -1.40 17.28
CA LEU A 219 -7.99 -0.69 18.57
C LEU A 219 -9.42 -0.26 18.94
N SER A 220 -10.37 -0.37 18.02
CA SER A 220 -11.79 -0.13 18.28
C SER A 220 -12.43 -1.23 19.15
N GLN A 221 -13.69 -1.06 19.57
CA GLN A 221 -14.42 -2.06 20.37
C GLN A 221 -14.68 -3.36 19.60
N SER A 222 -14.98 -3.25 18.31
CA SER A 222 -15.30 -4.41 17.48
C SER A 222 -15.18 -4.10 16.00
N ILE A 223 -14.86 -5.13 15.22
CA ILE A 223 -14.92 -5.11 13.76
C ILE A 223 -16.07 -6.03 13.31
N GLU A 224 -16.98 -5.50 12.49
CA GLU A 224 -18.08 -6.25 11.87
C GLU A 224 -17.78 -6.42 10.37
N PRO A 225 -17.40 -7.63 9.94
CA PRO A 225 -17.21 -7.98 8.52
C PRO A 225 -18.53 -7.92 7.72
N LEU A 226 -18.46 -8.03 6.40
CA LEU A 226 -19.64 -7.93 5.52
C LEU A 226 -20.68 -9.05 5.73
N ASP A 227 -20.20 -10.26 6.03
CA ASP A 227 -20.99 -11.49 6.01
C ASP A 227 -21.02 -12.20 7.38
N SER A 228 -20.55 -11.54 8.44
CA SER A 228 -20.59 -12.06 9.82
C SER A 228 -20.94 -10.98 10.83
N GLY A 229 -21.24 -11.40 12.06
CA GLY A 229 -21.54 -10.48 13.16
C GLY A 229 -20.30 -9.70 13.66
N PRO A 230 -20.49 -8.76 14.60
CA PRO A 230 -19.39 -8.01 15.19
C PRO A 230 -18.48 -8.90 16.03
N HIS A 231 -17.17 -8.81 15.81
CA HIS A 231 -16.14 -9.48 16.58
C HIS A 231 -15.44 -8.48 17.50
N PRO A 232 -15.44 -8.71 18.84
CA PRO A 232 -14.76 -7.83 19.79
C PRO A 232 -13.25 -7.74 19.53
N THR A 233 -12.67 -6.54 19.61
CA THR A 233 -11.23 -6.31 19.45
C THR A 233 -10.65 -5.62 20.68
N VAL A 234 -9.55 -4.87 20.57
CA VAL A 234 -8.84 -4.34 21.75
C VAL A 234 -9.71 -3.37 22.56
N GLY A 235 -10.55 -2.56 21.93
CA GLY A 235 -11.50 -1.70 22.64
C GLY A 235 -10.88 -0.55 23.42
N LEU A 236 -9.74 -0.01 22.96
CA LEU A 236 -9.17 1.22 23.52
C LEU A 236 -9.98 2.45 23.11
N PHE A 237 -10.52 2.45 21.89
CA PHE A 237 -11.36 3.53 21.41
C PHE A 237 -12.85 3.18 21.48
N PRO A 238 -13.73 4.12 21.90
CA PRO A 238 -15.14 3.86 22.16
C PRO A 238 -16.00 3.92 20.88
N PHE A 239 -15.55 3.29 19.80
CA PHE A 239 -16.31 3.15 18.56
C PHE A 239 -16.19 1.74 18.00
N ARG A 240 -17.01 1.43 17.00
CA ARG A 240 -17.03 0.14 16.29
C ARG A 240 -16.81 0.39 14.81
N CYS A 241 -16.16 -0.55 14.15
CA CYS A 241 -15.94 -0.52 12.71
C CYS A 241 -16.85 -1.57 12.04
N ARG A 242 -17.54 -1.18 10.97
CA ARG A 242 -18.40 -2.08 10.21
C ARG A 242 -18.16 -1.91 8.71
N MET A 243 -17.96 -3.02 8.02
CA MET A 243 -17.85 -3.02 6.57
C MET A 243 -19.23 -2.83 5.93
N THR A 244 -19.31 -2.00 4.89
CA THR A 244 -20.55 -1.74 4.15
C THR A 244 -20.43 -2.19 2.70
N ARG A 245 -21.51 -2.72 2.13
CA ARG A 245 -21.54 -3.15 0.72
C ARG A 245 -21.39 -2.00 -0.27
N ASN A 246 -21.82 -0.80 0.13
CA ASN A 246 -21.69 0.40 -0.68
C ASN A 246 -20.28 0.98 -0.53
N ARG A 247 -19.71 1.45 -1.64
CA ARG A 247 -18.47 2.23 -1.62
C ARG A 247 -18.67 3.48 -0.76
N THR A 248 -17.85 3.64 0.25
CA THR A 248 -17.74 4.89 1.01
C THR A 248 -17.22 5.98 0.08
N LYS A 249 -17.75 7.20 0.19
CA LYS A 249 -17.20 8.34 -0.56
C LYS A 249 -15.75 8.57 -0.11
N MET A 250 -14.79 8.44 -1.02
CA MET A 250 -13.42 8.87 -0.76
C MET A 250 -13.36 10.40 -0.75
N GLY A 251 -12.75 10.95 0.28
CA GLY A 251 -12.55 12.38 0.45
C GLY A 251 -11.79 12.67 1.73
N TYR A 252 -11.19 13.85 1.81
CA TYR A 252 -10.62 14.34 3.05
C TYR A 252 -11.73 14.74 4.01
N VAL A 253 -11.56 14.41 5.28
CA VAL A 253 -12.49 14.80 6.36
C VAL A 253 -11.66 15.52 7.42
N GLU A 254 -12.12 16.69 7.82
CA GLU A 254 -11.58 17.40 8.97
C GLU A 254 -12.40 17.01 10.20
N ALA A 255 -11.72 16.65 11.29
CA ALA A 255 -12.34 16.26 12.53
C ALA A 255 -11.74 17.06 13.68
N GLU A 256 -12.60 17.68 14.49
CA GLU A 256 -12.20 18.38 15.70
C GLU A 256 -12.43 17.47 16.91
N THR A 257 -11.40 17.30 17.73
CA THR A 257 -11.52 16.53 18.98
C THR A 257 -11.77 17.48 20.15
N GLN A 258 -12.83 17.21 20.92
CA GLN A 258 -13.13 17.97 22.14
C GLN A 258 -12.80 17.13 23.37
N VAL A 259 -11.86 17.60 24.18
CA VAL A 259 -11.58 16.97 25.48
C VAL A 259 -12.69 17.35 26.45
N ARG A 260 -13.65 16.46 26.68
CA ARG A 260 -14.56 16.60 27.82
C ARG A 260 -13.78 16.37 29.10
N ARG A 261 -13.34 17.46 29.76
CA ARG A 261 -12.91 17.39 31.17
C ARG A 261 -14.10 16.91 31.98
N ARG A 262 -14.10 15.64 32.39
CA ARG A 262 -15.02 15.16 33.42
C ARG A 262 -14.77 16.02 34.65
N HIS A 263 -15.76 16.82 35.05
CA HIS A 263 -15.76 17.41 36.37
C HIS A 263 -15.87 16.25 37.35
N THR A 264 -14.78 15.99 38.06
CA THR A 264 -14.81 15.12 39.23
C THR A 264 -15.68 15.83 40.27
N PRO A 265 -16.71 15.19 40.84
CA PRO A 265 -17.45 15.75 41.98
C PRO A 265 -16.55 15.88 43.21
#